data_AF-A0A0Q9T660-F1
#
_entry.id   AF-A0A0Q9T660-F1
#
_cell.length_a   1.000
_cell.length_b   1.000
_cell.length_c   1.000
_cell.angle_alpha   90.00
_cell.angle_beta   90.00
_cell.angle_gamma   90.00
#
_symmetry.space_group_name_H-M   'P 1'
#
loop_
_entity.id
_entity.type
_entity.pdbx_description
1 polymer ?
#
loop_
_entity_poly.entity_id
_entity_poly.type
_entity_poly.pdbx_seq_one_letter_code
_entity_poly.pdbx_strand_id
1 'polypeptide(L)'
;MDTDLKDRFDRALDGGPAHRPLDARLSAGRRAARRRTARIAVAATACLVVVPLLGVTVLDRPDGPGRPDSPLDSAVAPAAIPTDPASDDATDKSTDAARWDDDTWARLAPDGTVTVRPGATVTQRIDDVIPDRPSVALALTSEDQRKYVLLWASENGVVTDVTEDAMGELLDFVTSTWSPMWDLPVAIGDGGDYASIPLVAYRGGRLHTLDGVRRVRVVADPVDGFCPGWPSHAVELVYRGSTYFALLSEGNCGASFGPRTGATPSLDVFVQQASGRVG
;
A
#
# COMPACT_ATOMS: atom_id res chain seq x y z
N MET A 1 28.53 32.06 36.10
CA MET A 1 28.07 30.80 36.71
C MET A 1 27.25 30.10 35.65
N ASP A 2 27.92 29.36 34.78
CA ASP A 2 27.29 28.56 33.73
C ASP A 2 26.76 27.29 34.39
N THR A 3 25.44 27.22 34.52
CA THR A 3 24.79 26.00 35.00
C THR A 3 24.78 25.03 33.83
N ASP A 4 25.56 23.95 33.96
CA ASP A 4 25.76 22.94 32.92
C ASP A 4 24.41 22.38 32.46
N LEU A 5 24.19 22.39 31.14
CA LEU A 5 22.95 21.94 30.50
C LEU A 5 22.68 20.46 30.82
N LYS A 6 23.74 19.71 31.10
CA LYS A 6 23.71 18.32 31.57
C LYS A 6 22.95 18.17 32.89
N ASP A 7 23.23 19.03 33.88
CA ASP A 7 22.58 18.97 35.19
C ASP A 7 21.07 19.27 35.11
N ARG A 8 20.65 20.05 34.10
CA ARG A 8 19.22 20.28 33.83
C ARG A 8 18.55 19.07 33.20
N PHE A 9 19.24 18.34 32.33
CA PHE A 9 18.72 17.13 31.71
C PHE A 9 18.59 15.98 32.71
N ASP A 10 19.64 15.73 33.51
CA ASP A 10 19.62 14.65 34.49
C ASP A 10 18.53 14.88 35.54
N ARG A 11 18.33 16.13 35.97
CA ARG A 11 17.23 16.50 36.90
C ARG A 11 15.84 16.36 36.29
N ALA A 12 15.69 16.51 34.97
CA ALA A 12 14.41 16.33 34.30
C ALA A 12 14.04 14.85 34.12
N LEU A 13 15.03 13.95 34.10
CA LEU A 13 14.85 12.52 33.88
C LEU A 13 14.72 11.72 35.18
N ASP A 14 15.27 12.22 36.29
CA ASP A 14 15.26 11.53 37.60
C ASP A 14 13.87 11.39 38.26
N GLY A 15 12.84 12.04 37.72
CA GLY A 15 11.48 12.03 38.26
C GLY A 15 10.47 11.15 37.52
N GLY A 16 10.91 10.32 36.57
CA GLY A 16 10.02 9.50 35.77
C GLY A 16 9.14 8.57 36.63
N PRO A 17 7.86 8.33 36.26
CA PRO A 17 7.00 7.41 36.99
C PRO A 17 7.65 6.02 37.05
N ALA A 18 7.65 5.42 38.24
CA ALA A 18 8.29 4.13 38.49
C ALA A 18 7.95 3.12 37.38
N HIS A 19 8.99 2.65 36.68
CA HIS A 19 8.80 1.69 35.62
C HIS A 19 8.12 0.44 36.18
N ARG A 20 7.05 -0.01 35.52
CA ARG A 20 6.42 -1.28 35.89
C ARG A 20 7.47 -2.38 35.84
N PRO A 21 7.49 -3.31 36.81
CA PRO A 21 8.45 -4.40 36.82
C PRO A 21 8.37 -5.18 35.50
N LEU A 22 9.53 -5.56 34.98
CA LEU A 22 9.69 -6.23 33.68
C LEU A 22 8.76 -7.44 33.55
N ASP A 23 8.60 -8.20 34.64
CA ASP A 23 7.75 -9.39 34.70
C ASP A 23 6.26 -9.09 34.49
N ALA A 24 5.79 -7.91 34.94
CA ALA A 24 4.42 -7.48 34.69
C ALA A 24 4.20 -7.16 33.21
N ARG A 25 5.20 -6.61 32.52
CA ARG A 25 5.15 -6.36 31.07
C ARG A 25 5.19 -7.67 30.27
N LEU A 26 6.11 -8.57 30.63
CA LEU A 26 6.26 -9.87 29.95
C LEU A 26 5.04 -10.77 30.17
N SER A 27 4.46 -10.80 31.37
CA SER A 27 3.25 -11.58 31.65
C SER A 27 2.01 -11.02 30.94
N ALA A 28 1.88 -9.70 30.83
CA ALA A 28 0.84 -9.06 30.03
C ALA A 28 0.98 -9.40 28.54
N GLY A 29 2.20 -9.33 27.99
CA GLY A 29 2.50 -9.71 26.61
C GLY A 29 2.20 -11.17 26.31
N ARG A 30 2.64 -12.11 27.18
CA ARG A 30 2.34 -13.55 27.02
C ARG A 30 0.83 -13.82 27.08
N ARG A 31 0.09 -13.12 27.95
CA ARG A 31 -1.37 -13.26 28.06
C ARG A 31 -2.07 -12.73 26.81
N ALA A 32 -1.60 -11.63 26.22
CA ALA A 32 -2.10 -11.11 24.95
C ALA A 32 -1.83 -12.08 23.79
N ALA A 33 -0.61 -12.63 23.69
CA ALA A 33 -0.23 -13.61 22.67
C ALA A 33 -1.09 -14.88 22.73
N ARG A 34 -1.36 -15.42 23.93
CA ARG A 34 -2.22 -16.60 24.12
C ARG A 34 -3.67 -16.38 23.68
N ARG A 35 -4.20 -15.16 23.83
CA ARG A 35 -5.56 -14.83 23.34
C ARG A 35 -5.62 -14.81 21.81
N ARG A 36 -4.52 -14.48 21.15
CA ARG A 36 -4.42 -14.42 19.67
C ARG A 36 -4.35 -15.83 19.08
N THR A 37 -3.57 -16.73 19.65
CA THR A 37 -3.48 -18.13 19.19
C THR A 37 -4.78 -18.90 19.39
N ALA A 38 -5.52 -18.65 20.47
CA ALA A 38 -6.82 -19.29 20.70
C ALA A 38 -7.88 -18.94 19.62
N ARG A 39 -7.80 -17.75 19.00
CA ARG A 39 -8.75 -17.36 17.93
C ARG A 39 -8.44 -17.99 16.58
N ILE A 40 -7.16 -18.23 16.29
CA ILE A 40 -6.72 -18.84 15.02
C ILE A 40 -7.07 -20.33 15.00
N ALA A 41 -6.97 -21.03 16.13
CA ALA A 41 -7.28 -22.45 16.23
C ALA A 41 -8.76 -22.79 15.95
N VAL A 42 -9.70 -21.87 16.21
CA VAL A 42 -11.14 -22.07 15.95
C VAL A 42 -11.48 -21.95 14.47
N ALA A 43 -10.72 -21.19 13.68
CA ALA A 43 -10.95 -21.04 12.24
C ALA A 43 -10.56 -22.30 11.44
N ALA A 44 -9.60 -23.09 11.93
CA ALA A 44 -9.10 -24.27 11.21
C ALA A 44 -10.07 -25.48 11.26
N THR A 45 -11.04 -25.51 12.19
CA THR A 45 -11.96 -26.65 12.32
C THR A 45 -13.21 -26.55 11.43
N ALA A 46 -13.43 -25.41 10.75
CA ALA A 46 -14.60 -25.19 9.90
C ALA A 46 -14.42 -25.62 8.43
N CYS A 47 -13.19 -25.86 7.96
CA CYS A 47 -12.92 -26.19 6.55
C CYS A 47 -12.94 -27.68 6.20
N LEU A 48 -13.24 -28.60 7.13
CA LEU A 48 -13.13 -30.05 6.90
C LEU A 48 -14.46 -30.79 6.65
N VAL A 49 -15.58 -30.10 6.42
CA VAL A 49 -16.91 -30.78 6.28
C VAL A 49 -17.70 -30.38 5.03
N VAL A 50 -17.06 -29.93 3.94
CA VAL A 50 -17.78 -29.73 2.67
C VAL A 50 -17.01 -30.37 1.52
N VAL A 51 -17.59 -31.48 1.03
CA VAL A 51 -17.34 -32.30 -0.19
C VAL A 51 -17.17 -33.77 0.25
N PRO A 52 -18.10 -34.68 -0.11
CA PRO A 52 -18.45 -34.95 -1.51
C PRO A 52 -19.93 -35.26 -1.78
N LEU A 53 -20.54 -34.52 -2.71
CA LEU A 53 -21.75 -34.97 -3.41
C LEU A 53 -21.89 -34.18 -4.71
N LEU A 54 -21.22 -34.64 -5.75
CA LEU A 54 -21.65 -34.43 -7.13
C LEU A 54 -21.15 -35.62 -7.93
N GLY A 55 -22.05 -36.60 -7.98
CA GLY A 55 -21.92 -37.80 -8.78
C GLY A 55 -22.00 -37.50 -10.27
N VAL A 56 -21.30 -38.35 -11.00
CA VAL A 56 -21.30 -38.55 -12.44
C VAL A 56 -22.72 -38.62 -13.02
N THR A 57 -22.99 -37.83 -14.07
CA THR A 57 -23.90 -38.21 -15.14
C THR A 57 -23.24 -37.94 -16.48
N VAL A 58 -22.67 -39.01 -17.06
CA VAL A 58 -22.38 -39.11 -18.48
C VAL A 58 -23.74 -39.22 -19.18
N LEU A 59 -24.10 -38.24 -19.98
CA LEU A 59 -25.20 -38.37 -20.94
C LEU A 59 -24.63 -38.27 -22.34
N ASP A 60 -24.71 -39.41 -23.03
CA ASP A 60 -24.58 -39.60 -24.46
C ASP A 60 -25.23 -38.44 -25.24
N ARG A 61 -24.45 -37.85 -26.16
CA ARG A 61 -25.01 -37.00 -27.22
C ARG A 61 -24.79 -37.69 -28.56
N PRO A 62 -25.87 -38.05 -29.28
CA PRO A 62 -25.78 -38.78 -30.54
C PRO A 62 -25.36 -37.87 -31.69
N ASP A 63 -24.70 -38.50 -32.66
CA ASP A 63 -24.26 -38.01 -33.95
C ASP A 63 -25.32 -37.23 -34.74
N GLY A 64 -24.89 -36.19 -35.46
CA GLY A 64 -25.64 -35.59 -36.57
C GLY A 64 -24.87 -34.48 -37.30
N PRO A 65 -24.86 -34.44 -38.65
CA PRO A 65 -23.72 -34.00 -39.45
C PRO A 65 -23.85 -32.55 -39.99
N GLY A 66 -22.72 -31.90 -40.24
CA GLY A 66 -22.72 -30.55 -40.84
C GLY A 66 -21.34 -29.97 -41.12
N ARG A 67 -20.62 -30.58 -42.07
CA ARG A 67 -19.44 -30.02 -42.75
C ARG A 67 -19.86 -28.80 -43.59
N PRO A 68 -19.07 -27.72 -43.61
CA PRO A 68 -18.57 -27.24 -44.89
C PRO A 68 -17.05 -27.10 -44.90
N ASP A 69 -16.46 -27.69 -45.94
CA ASP A 69 -15.10 -27.42 -46.40
C ASP A 69 -14.96 -25.98 -46.89
N SER A 70 -13.91 -25.31 -46.45
CA SER A 70 -13.31 -24.20 -47.19
C SER A 70 -11.85 -24.55 -47.50
N PRO A 71 -11.51 -24.84 -48.77
CA PRO A 71 -10.14 -24.98 -49.23
C PRO A 71 -9.68 -23.71 -49.92
N LEU A 72 -8.63 -23.07 -49.41
CA LEU A 72 -7.73 -22.16 -50.14
C LEU A 72 -6.38 -22.31 -49.43
N ASP A 73 -5.44 -23.13 -49.91
CA ASP A 73 -4.62 -22.93 -51.11
C ASP A 73 -4.02 -21.53 -51.20
N SER A 74 -2.76 -21.40 -50.79
CA SER A 74 -1.85 -20.35 -51.20
C SER A 74 -0.41 -20.83 -51.05
N ALA A 75 0.01 -21.48 -52.13
CA ALA A 75 1.29 -21.39 -52.80
C ALA A 75 2.47 -20.74 -52.04
N VAL A 76 3.51 -21.56 -51.91
CA VAL A 76 4.92 -21.21 -51.70
C VAL A 76 5.42 -20.26 -52.80
N ALA A 77 6.09 -19.17 -52.40
CA ALA A 77 7.03 -18.43 -53.24
C ALA A 77 8.41 -18.43 -52.57
N PRO A 78 9.48 -18.93 -53.22
CA PRO A 78 10.83 -18.82 -52.72
C PRO A 78 11.56 -17.57 -53.27
N ALA A 79 12.51 -17.10 -52.47
CA ALA A 79 13.65 -16.23 -52.80
C ALA A 79 13.45 -14.71 -52.89
N ALA A 80 13.91 -14.03 -51.83
CA ALA A 80 14.87 -12.95 -51.97
C ALA A 80 15.86 -13.05 -50.79
N ILE A 81 17.14 -13.26 -51.10
CA ILE A 81 18.25 -13.11 -50.15
C ILE A 81 18.44 -11.60 -49.96
N PRO A 82 18.28 -11.04 -48.75
CA PRO A 82 18.64 -9.66 -48.49
C PRO A 82 20.17 -9.54 -48.53
N THR A 83 20.66 -8.80 -49.51
CA THR A 83 22.03 -8.31 -49.57
C THR A 83 22.32 -7.47 -48.32
N ASP A 84 23.41 -7.79 -47.62
CA ASP A 84 24.00 -6.98 -46.55
C ASP A 84 24.11 -5.51 -46.99
N PRO A 85 23.43 -4.57 -46.32
CA PRO A 85 23.82 -3.18 -46.41
C PRO A 85 25.17 -3.03 -45.69
N ALA A 86 26.09 -2.37 -46.39
CA ALA A 86 27.43 -2.05 -45.93
C ALA A 86 27.47 -1.64 -44.46
N SER A 87 28.48 -2.15 -43.75
CA SER A 87 28.95 -1.62 -42.48
C SER A 87 29.36 -0.16 -42.68
N ASP A 88 28.40 0.74 -42.55
CA ASP A 88 28.69 2.12 -42.19
C ASP A 88 29.18 2.08 -40.74
N ASP A 89 30.41 2.55 -40.56
CA ASP A 89 31.01 2.92 -39.29
C ASP A 89 29.99 3.67 -38.44
N ALA A 90 29.26 2.92 -37.61
CA ALA A 90 28.51 3.44 -36.50
C ALA A 90 29.56 3.99 -35.54
N THR A 91 29.88 5.26 -35.77
CA THR A 91 30.58 6.12 -34.83
C THR A 91 29.93 5.86 -33.49
N ASP A 92 30.67 5.15 -32.65
CA ASP A 92 30.37 4.74 -31.29
C ASP A 92 30.15 6.01 -30.47
N LYS A 93 28.98 6.64 -30.67
CA LYS A 93 28.35 7.50 -29.68
C LYS A 93 27.91 6.55 -28.60
N SER A 94 28.89 6.09 -27.83
CA SER A 94 28.76 5.64 -26.46
C SER A 94 27.89 6.70 -25.79
N THR A 95 26.60 6.40 -25.83
CA THR A 95 25.52 7.21 -25.32
C THR A 95 25.62 6.92 -23.86
N ASP A 96 26.48 7.72 -23.20
CA ASP A 96 26.71 7.83 -21.77
C ASP A 96 25.77 6.91 -21.02
N ALA A 97 26.16 5.63 -20.94
CA ALA A 97 25.26 4.55 -20.56
C ALA A 97 24.94 4.82 -19.11
N ALA A 98 23.84 5.54 -18.89
CA ALA A 98 23.59 6.29 -17.68
C ALA A 98 23.83 5.34 -16.52
N ARG A 99 24.92 5.59 -15.79
CA ARG A 99 25.46 4.64 -14.83
C ARG A 99 24.31 4.24 -13.90
N TRP A 100 24.06 2.94 -13.81
CA TRP A 100 23.06 2.41 -12.90
C TRP A 100 23.68 2.47 -11.50
N ASP A 101 22.96 3.09 -10.56
CA ASP A 101 23.32 2.99 -9.16
C ASP A 101 23.08 1.55 -8.70
N ASP A 102 23.84 1.10 -7.69
CA ASP A 102 23.85 -0.31 -7.30
C ASP A 102 22.46 -0.83 -6.90
N ASP A 103 21.61 0.04 -6.35
CA ASP A 103 20.25 -0.28 -5.90
C ASP A 103 19.16 -0.01 -6.94
N THR A 104 19.46 0.62 -8.08
CA THR A 104 18.45 0.92 -9.11
C THR A 104 18.32 -0.24 -10.09
N TRP A 105 17.13 -0.84 -10.17
CA TRP A 105 16.84 -1.99 -11.05
C TRP A 105 16.01 -1.64 -12.28
N ALA A 106 15.22 -0.58 -12.21
CA ALA A 106 14.45 -0.06 -13.32
C ALA A 106 14.27 1.46 -13.16
N ARG A 107 14.02 2.16 -14.27
CA ARG A 107 13.73 3.59 -14.32
C ARG A 107 12.48 3.81 -15.16
N LEU A 108 11.70 4.82 -14.81
CA LEU A 108 10.49 5.23 -15.52
C LEU A 108 10.72 6.63 -16.10
N ALA A 109 10.75 6.79 -17.41
CA ALA A 109 10.84 8.10 -18.02
C ALA A 109 9.50 8.88 -17.87
N PRO A 110 9.52 10.23 -17.98
CA PRO A 110 8.30 11.04 -17.85
C PRO A 110 7.18 10.70 -18.84
N ASP A 111 7.50 10.08 -19.96
CA ASP A 111 6.54 9.60 -20.97
C ASP A 111 5.94 8.22 -20.63
N GLY A 112 6.31 7.63 -19.49
CA GLY A 112 5.90 6.29 -19.07
C GLY A 112 6.80 5.16 -19.56
N THR A 113 7.85 5.46 -20.33
CA THR A 113 8.77 4.43 -20.84
C THR A 113 9.59 3.84 -19.70
N VAL A 114 9.51 2.51 -19.54
CA VAL A 114 10.28 1.79 -18.52
C VAL A 114 11.57 1.26 -19.13
N THR A 115 12.70 1.59 -18.52
CA THR A 115 14.00 0.97 -18.82
C THR A 115 14.41 0.09 -17.66
N VAL A 116 14.84 -1.14 -17.95
CA VAL A 116 15.25 -2.13 -16.95
C VAL A 116 16.76 -2.28 -17.01
N ARG A 117 17.41 -2.42 -15.84
CA ARG A 117 18.86 -2.60 -15.74
C ARG A 117 19.30 -3.81 -16.58
N PRO A 118 20.40 -3.72 -17.35
CA PRO A 118 20.94 -4.87 -18.06
C PRO A 118 21.17 -6.05 -17.12
N GLY A 119 20.71 -7.24 -17.51
CA GLY A 119 20.76 -8.46 -16.68
C GLY A 119 19.50 -8.71 -15.84
N ALA A 120 18.70 -7.69 -15.56
CA ALA A 120 17.41 -7.86 -14.91
C ALA A 120 16.32 -8.24 -15.92
N THR A 121 15.42 -9.14 -15.52
CA THR A 121 14.27 -9.62 -16.29
C THR A 121 12.98 -9.29 -15.55
N VAL A 122 11.98 -8.80 -16.28
CA VAL A 122 10.64 -8.55 -15.74
C VAL A 122 9.86 -9.86 -15.71
N THR A 123 9.45 -10.29 -14.52
CA THR A 123 8.67 -11.52 -14.31
C THR A 123 7.18 -11.24 -14.12
N GLN A 124 6.83 -10.08 -13.55
CA GLN A 124 5.46 -9.57 -13.46
C GLN A 124 5.47 -8.05 -13.62
N ARG A 125 4.38 -7.50 -14.16
CA ARG A 125 4.21 -6.06 -14.41
C ARG A 125 2.75 -5.67 -14.14
N ILE A 126 2.57 -4.57 -13.41
CA ILE A 126 1.28 -3.92 -13.19
C ILE A 126 1.44 -2.45 -13.57
N ASP A 127 0.77 -2.03 -14.63
CA ASP A 127 0.75 -0.64 -15.07
C ASP A 127 -0.33 0.17 -14.34
N ASP A 128 -0.23 1.49 -14.39
CA ASP A 128 -1.21 2.45 -13.86
C ASP A 128 -1.55 2.23 -12.37
N VAL A 129 -0.54 1.89 -11.57
CA VAL A 129 -0.68 1.66 -10.12
C VAL A 129 -1.23 2.90 -9.40
N ILE A 130 -0.76 4.08 -9.80
CA ILE A 130 -1.18 5.38 -9.29
C ILE A 130 -2.05 6.06 -10.35
N PRO A 131 -3.33 6.36 -10.06
CA PRO A 131 -4.18 7.10 -10.97
C PRO A 131 -3.58 8.47 -11.36
N ASP A 132 -3.85 8.87 -12.59
CA ASP A 132 -3.53 10.20 -13.15
C ASP A 132 -2.03 10.52 -13.28
N ARG A 133 -1.14 9.53 -13.17
CA ARG A 133 0.29 9.69 -13.47
C ARG A 133 0.92 8.39 -14.00
N PRO A 134 1.93 8.49 -14.88
CA PRO A 134 2.70 7.32 -15.29
C PRO A 134 3.25 6.60 -14.06
N SER A 135 2.88 5.34 -13.92
CA SER A 135 3.27 4.52 -12.78
C SER A 135 3.27 3.04 -13.16
N VAL A 136 4.16 2.28 -12.54
CA VAL A 136 4.31 0.86 -12.80
C VAL A 136 4.89 0.15 -11.58
N ALA A 137 4.37 -1.03 -11.28
CA ALA A 137 5.01 -1.98 -10.38
C ALA A 137 5.58 -3.15 -11.17
N LEU A 138 6.80 -3.55 -10.80
CA LEU A 138 7.57 -4.59 -11.48
C LEU A 138 8.05 -5.62 -10.46
N ALA A 139 7.92 -6.89 -10.82
CA ALA A 139 8.69 -7.95 -10.19
C ALA A 139 9.88 -8.27 -11.07
N LEU A 140 11.09 -8.00 -10.59
CA LEU A 140 12.33 -8.15 -11.33
C LEU A 140 13.15 -9.30 -10.76
N THR A 141 13.78 -10.07 -11.65
CA THR A 141 14.81 -11.07 -11.33
C THR A 141 16.11 -10.67 -11.98
N SER A 142 17.22 -10.65 -11.24
CA SER A 142 18.57 -10.48 -11.80
C SER A 142 19.49 -11.40 -11.04
N GLU A 143 20.25 -12.22 -11.76
CA GLU A 143 21.05 -13.30 -11.16
C GLU A 143 20.16 -14.18 -10.24
N ASP A 144 20.46 -14.25 -8.95
CA ASP A 144 19.70 -15.00 -7.94
C ASP A 144 18.84 -14.11 -7.03
N GLN A 145 18.72 -12.82 -7.36
CA GLN A 145 17.95 -11.86 -6.57
C GLN A 145 16.59 -11.56 -7.20
N ARG A 146 15.58 -11.39 -6.34
CA ARG A 146 14.24 -10.97 -6.72
C ARG A 146 13.89 -9.67 -5.99
N LYS A 147 13.48 -8.67 -6.75
CA LYS A 147 13.07 -7.36 -6.23
C LYS A 147 11.67 -7.01 -6.69
N TYR A 148 10.93 -6.31 -5.84
CA TYR A 148 9.77 -5.54 -6.25
C TYR A 148 10.17 -4.07 -6.37
N VAL A 149 9.74 -3.45 -7.47
CA VAL A 149 10.00 -2.04 -7.74
C VAL A 149 8.67 -1.37 -8.06
N LEU A 150 8.34 -0.30 -7.34
CA LEU A 150 7.25 0.61 -7.68
C LEU A 150 7.85 1.91 -8.18
N LEU A 151 7.55 2.28 -9.42
CA LEU A 151 8.01 3.51 -10.07
C LEU A 151 6.82 4.42 -10.35
N TRP A 152 6.98 5.73 -10.14
CA TRP A 152 6.02 6.71 -10.63
C TRP A 152 6.70 8.03 -10.98
N ALA A 153 6.14 8.72 -11.96
CA ALA A 153 6.55 10.08 -12.31
C ALA A 153 5.87 11.08 -11.36
N SER A 154 6.65 11.96 -10.74
CA SER A 154 6.13 13.12 -10.03
C SER A 154 5.89 14.31 -10.99
N GLU A 155 5.14 15.31 -10.53
CA GLU A 155 4.84 16.53 -11.31
C GLU A 155 6.08 17.32 -11.73
N ASN A 156 7.17 17.24 -10.96
CA ASN A 156 8.46 17.85 -11.29
C ASN A 156 9.37 16.96 -12.14
N GLY A 157 8.86 15.85 -12.68
CA GLY A 157 9.60 14.94 -13.56
C GLY A 157 10.63 14.06 -12.83
N VAL A 158 10.61 14.04 -11.49
CA VAL A 158 11.48 13.18 -10.69
C VAL A 158 10.83 11.80 -10.58
N VAL A 159 11.59 10.77 -10.91
CA VAL A 159 11.15 9.39 -10.72
C VAL A 159 11.38 9.04 -9.27
N THR A 160 10.34 8.66 -8.56
CA THR A 160 10.52 8.04 -7.24
C THR A 160 10.41 6.54 -7.43
N ASP A 161 11.33 5.80 -6.79
CA ASP A 161 11.31 4.36 -6.74
C ASP A 161 11.21 3.89 -5.28
N VAL A 162 10.38 2.88 -5.06
CA VAL A 162 10.47 2.04 -3.86
C VAL A 162 10.91 0.67 -4.32
N THR A 163 12.06 0.24 -3.80
CA THR A 163 12.68 -1.05 -4.14
C THR A 163 12.79 -1.91 -2.89
N GLU A 164 12.22 -3.10 -2.90
CA GLU A 164 12.23 -4.05 -1.79
C GLU A 164 12.60 -5.47 -2.26
N ASP A 165 13.10 -6.29 -1.34
CA ASP A 165 13.26 -7.72 -1.59
C ASP A 165 11.90 -8.38 -1.80
N ALA A 166 11.78 -9.18 -2.85
CA ALA A 166 10.50 -9.79 -3.21
C ALA A 166 10.09 -10.85 -2.18
N MET A 167 9.09 -10.53 -1.37
CA MET A 167 8.44 -11.45 -0.44
C MET A 167 6.94 -11.51 -0.73
N GLY A 168 6.46 -12.64 -1.26
CA GLY A 168 5.03 -12.86 -1.54
C GLY A 168 4.66 -12.64 -3.00
N GLU A 169 3.55 -11.91 -3.22
CA GLU A 169 3.03 -11.53 -4.54
C GLU A 169 3.25 -10.04 -4.81
N LEU A 170 3.44 -9.65 -6.08
CA LEU A 170 3.65 -8.23 -6.45
C LEU A 170 2.46 -7.34 -6.07
N LEU A 171 1.23 -7.87 -6.17
CA LEU A 171 0.04 -7.13 -5.80
C LEU A 171 0.01 -6.79 -4.31
N ASP A 172 0.46 -7.71 -3.45
CA ASP A 172 0.53 -7.47 -2.01
C ASP A 172 1.50 -6.32 -1.71
N PHE A 173 2.69 -6.35 -2.33
CA PHE A 173 3.66 -5.25 -2.27
C PHE A 173 3.06 -3.92 -2.75
N VAL A 174 2.37 -3.92 -3.89
CA VAL A 174 1.70 -2.71 -4.40
C VAL A 174 0.70 -2.17 -3.37
N THR A 175 -0.17 -3.03 -2.82
CA THR A 175 -1.18 -2.59 -1.86
C THR A 175 -0.61 -2.13 -0.52
N SER A 176 0.55 -2.65 -0.11
CA SER A 176 1.22 -2.22 1.13
C SER A 176 2.03 -0.93 0.94
N THR A 177 2.74 -0.81 -0.17
CA THR A 177 3.65 0.29 -0.49
C THR A 177 2.88 1.49 -1.03
N TRP A 178 2.07 1.24 -2.04
CA TRP A 178 1.09 2.20 -2.54
C TRP A 178 -0.19 2.07 -1.70
N SER A 179 -0.09 2.44 -0.43
CA SER A 179 -1.32 2.83 0.27
C SER A 179 -1.63 4.25 -0.21
N PRO A 180 -2.74 4.50 -0.94
CA PRO A 180 -3.09 5.84 -1.42
C PRO A 180 -3.21 6.85 -0.27
N MET A 181 -3.21 6.39 0.97
CA MET A 181 -3.21 7.19 2.17
C MET A 181 -1.93 8.00 2.37
N TRP A 182 -0.72 7.57 1.98
CA TRP A 182 0.50 8.33 2.32
C TRP A 182 0.56 9.76 1.74
N ASP A 183 -0.09 10.01 0.60
CA ASP A 183 -0.22 11.34 -0.02
C ASP A 183 -1.51 12.09 0.38
N LEU A 184 -2.31 11.49 1.26
CA LEU A 184 -3.56 12.06 1.72
C LEU A 184 -3.42 12.57 3.15
N PRO A 185 -4.25 13.54 3.56
CA PRO A 185 -4.53 13.76 4.97
C PRO A 185 -5.12 12.46 5.53
N VAL A 186 -4.31 11.70 6.28
CA VAL A 186 -4.71 10.42 6.87
C VAL A 186 -4.90 10.56 8.36
N ALA A 187 -5.94 9.91 8.85
CA ALA A 187 -6.02 9.56 10.25
C ALA A 187 -5.42 8.16 10.46
N ILE A 188 -4.30 8.13 11.18
CA ILE A 188 -3.60 6.89 11.47
C ILE A 188 -4.03 6.35 12.83
N GLY A 189 -4.51 5.10 12.83
CA GLY A 189 -4.83 4.38 14.05
C GLY A 189 -3.65 3.63 14.63
N ASP A 190 -3.30 3.97 15.87
CA ASP A 190 -2.47 3.11 16.71
C ASP A 190 -3.30 1.94 17.22
N GLY A 191 -3.36 0.88 16.41
CA GLY A 191 -3.63 -0.45 16.94
C GLY A 191 -2.42 -0.89 17.75
N GLY A 192 -2.61 -1.40 18.98
CA GLY A 192 -1.49 -1.80 19.84
C GLY A 192 -0.40 -2.65 19.18
N ASP A 193 0.79 -2.62 19.79
CA ASP A 193 2.09 -3.11 19.30
C ASP A 193 2.49 -2.56 17.91
N TYR A 194 2.62 -1.21 17.86
CA TYR A 194 3.55 -0.41 17.05
C TYR A 194 3.39 -0.31 15.52
N ALA A 195 2.28 -0.72 14.92
CA ALA A 195 1.99 -0.35 13.52
C ALA A 195 0.91 0.73 13.50
N SER A 196 1.32 1.96 13.19
CA SER A 196 0.44 3.08 12.87
C SER A 196 -0.24 2.75 11.53
N ILE A 197 -1.49 2.27 11.56
CA ILE A 197 -2.23 1.84 10.36
C ILE A 197 -3.07 3.01 9.84
N PRO A 198 -2.86 3.47 8.61
CA PRO A 198 -3.73 4.46 7.98
C PRO A 198 -5.16 3.89 7.84
N LEU A 199 -6.16 4.48 8.51
CA LEU A 199 -7.52 3.91 8.53
C LEU A 199 -8.48 4.60 7.57
N VAL A 200 -8.30 5.91 7.43
CA VAL A 200 -9.15 6.77 6.60
C VAL A 200 -8.33 7.91 6.05
N ALA A 201 -8.68 8.34 4.85
CA ALA A 201 -8.11 9.48 4.16
C ALA A 201 -9.20 10.30 3.47
N TYR A 202 -8.88 11.53 3.10
CA TYR A 202 -9.84 12.46 2.50
C TYR A 202 -9.25 13.20 1.29
N ARG A 203 -9.93 13.14 0.13
CA ARG A 203 -9.52 13.82 -1.12
C ARG A 203 -10.70 14.02 -2.05
N GLY A 204 -10.71 15.13 -2.80
CA GLY A 204 -11.73 15.40 -3.81
C GLY A 204 -13.14 15.43 -3.21
N GLY A 205 -13.29 15.96 -1.99
CA GLY A 205 -14.56 15.92 -1.26
C GLY A 205 -15.01 14.53 -0.80
N ARG A 206 -14.16 13.49 -0.87
CA ARG A 206 -14.53 12.10 -0.60
C ARG A 206 -13.62 11.43 0.43
N LEU A 207 -14.24 10.60 1.27
CA LEU A 207 -13.55 9.77 2.26
C LEU A 207 -13.19 8.40 1.66
N HIS A 208 -11.92 8.04 1.78
CA HIS A 208 -11.35 6.75 1.41
C HIS A 208 -11.01 5.98 2.69
N THR A 209 -11.31 4.69 2.76
CA THR A 209 -11.06 3.86 3.94
C THR A 209 -10.30 2.61 3.57
N LEU A 210 -9.43 2.14 4.47
CA LEU A 210 -8.78 0.84 4.34
C LEU A 210 -9.82 -0.29 4.37
N ASP A 211 -9.54 -1.39 3.67
CA ASP A 211 -10.38 -2.58 3.71
C ASP A 211 -10.58 -3.11 5.15
N GLY A 212 -11.82 -3.50 5.44
CA GLY A 212 -12.24 -3.92 6.79
C GLY A 212 -12.50 -2.77 7.77
N VAL A 213 -12.25 -1.51 7.40
CA VAL A 213 -12.71 -0.34 8.16
C VAL A 213 -14.15 -0.05 7.82
N ARG A 214 -15.01 -0.05 8.84
CA ARG A 214 -16.42 0.31 8.71
C ARG A 214 -16.64 1.76 9.16
N ARG A 215 -17.16 2.60 8.27
CA ARG A 215 -17.65 3.94 8.63
C ARG A 215 -18.95 3.82 9.42
N VAL A 216 -18.99 4.39 10.62
CA VAL A 216 -20.18 4.40 11.49
C VAL A 216 -20.94 5.71 11.31
N ARG A 217 -20.22 6.84 11.39
CA ARG A 217 -20.81 8.18 11.32
C ARG A 217 -19.82 9.14 10.68
N VAL A 218 -20.35 10.12 9.96
CA VAL A 218 -19.60 11.20 9.31
C VAL A 218 -20.30 12.51 9.63
N VAL A 219 -19.55 13.52 10.03
CA VAL A 219 -20.02 14.89 10.28
C VAL A 219 -19.20 15.82 9.41
N ALA A 220 -19.85 16.48 8.46
CA ALA A 220 -19.22 17.52 7.64
C ALA A 220 -19.05 18.81 8.45
N ASP A 221 -17.96 19.51 8.17
CA ASP A 221 -17.55 20.78 8.78
C ASP A 221 -17.76 20.82 10.31
N PRO A 222 -17.18 19.84 11.04
CA PRO A 222 -17.50 19.59 12.44
C PRO A 222 -16.96 20.67 13.38
N VAL A 223 -15.91 21.39 12.98
CA VAL A 223 -15.23 22.41 13.77
C VAL A 223 -15.11 23.66 12.90
N ASP A 224 -15.78 24.73 13.31
CA ASP A 224 -15.75 26.00 12.61
C ASP A 224 -14.31 26.54 12.53
N GLY A 225 -13.92 26.97 11.34
CA GLY A 225 -12.57 27.48 11.07
C GLY A 225 -11.44 26.46 11.19
N PHE A 226 -11.72 25.15 11.30
CA PHE A 226 -10.66 24.13 11.41
C PHE A 226 -9.70 24.12 10.22
N CYS A 227 -10.22 24.27 9.00
CA CYS A 227 -9.42 24.46 7.80
C CYS A 227 -10.18 25.40 6.84
N PRO A 228 -10.04 26.73 7.02
CA PRO A 228 -10.81 27.70 6.24
C PRO A 228 -10.60 27.52 4.74
N GLY A 229 -11.70 27.49 3.98
CA GLY A 229 -11.68 27.35 2.53
C GLY A 229 -11.59 25.90 2.02
N TRP A 230 -11.50 24.91 2.91
CA TRP A 230 -11.46 23.49 2.54
C TRP A 230 -12.53 22.70 3.28
N PRO A 231 -13.23 21.76 2.61
CA PRO A 231 -14.16 20.87 3.28
C PRO A 231 -13.46 20.05 4.36
N SER A 232 -14.11 19.87 5.51
CA SER A 232 -13.60 19.04 6.59
C SER A 232 -14.63 18.03 7.08
N HIS A 233 -14.16 16.91 7.63
CA HIS A 233 -15.02 15.83 8.10
C HIS A 233 -14.49 15.24 9.41
N ALA A 234 -15.37 15.07 10.38
CA ALA A 234 -15.13 14.19 11.52
C ALA A 234 -15.80 12.84 11.24
N VAL A 235 -15.06 11.76 11.43
CA VAL A 235 -15.53 10.41 11.14
C VAL A 235 -15.33 9.49 12.32
N GLU A 236 -16.36 8.68 12.57
CA GLU A 236 -16.31 7.54 13.48
C GLU A 236 -16.15 6.27 12.65
N LEU A 237 -15.11 5.50 12.99
CA LEU A 237 -14.70 4.30 12.29
C LEU A 237 -14.70 3.12 13.26
N VAL A 238 -15.01 1.93 12.76
CA VAL A 238 -14.77 0.67 13.47
C VAL A 238 -13.84 -0.19 12.66
N TYR A 239 -12.72 -0.58 13.28
CA TYR A 239 -11.72 -1.47 12.69
C TYR A 239 -11.29 -2.51 13.72
N ARG A 240 -11.38 -3.79 13.36
CA ARG A 240 -11.04 -4.94 14.23
C ARG A 240 -11.70 -4.91 15.62
N GLY A 241 -12.93 -4.39 15.69
CA GLY A 241 -13.72 -4.29 16.93
C GLY A 241 -13.39 -3.08 17.81
N SER A 242 -12.45 -2.23 17.39
CA SER A 242 -12.12 -0.96 18.06
C SER A 242 -12.78 0.20 17.32
N THR A 243 -13.25 1.21 18.06
CA THR A 243 -13.72 2.48 17.49
C THR A 243 -12.59 3.48 17.44
N TYR A 244 -12.56 4.26 16.37
CA TYR A 244 -11.60 5.33 16.14
C TYR A 244 -12.33 6.60 15.70
N PHE A 245 -11.79 7.75 16.06
CA PHE A 245 -12.29 9.04 15.63
C PHE A 245 -11.19 9.79 14.88
N ALA A 246 -11.57 10.42 13.78
CA ALA A 246 -10.66 11.17 12.95
C ALA A 246 -11.29 12.48 12.52
N LEU A 247 -10.48 13.54 12.46
CA LEU A 247 -10.83 14.83 11.88
C LEU A 247 -9.89 15.08 10.71
N LEU A 248 -10.45 15.23 9.53
CA LEU A 248 -9.74 15.31 8.25
C LEU A 248 -10.20 16.55 7.50
N SER A 249 -9.30 17.14 6.73
CA SER A 249 -9.60 18.20 5.77
C SER A 249 -8.91 17.90 4.45
N GLU A 250 -9.43 18.44 3.34
CA GLU A 250 -8.80 18.30 2.02
C GLU A 250 -7.56 19.19 1.86
N GLY A 251 -7.47 20.26 2.68
CA GLY A 251 -6.27 21.08 2.79
C GLY A 251 -5.20 20.41 3.64
N ASN A 252 -3.93 20.80 3.45
CA ASN A 252 -2.80 20.41 4.30
C ASN A 252 -2.84 21.05 5.71
N CYS A 253 -4.04 21.19 6.27
CA CYS A 253 -4.31 21.73 7.61
C CYS A 253 -4.06 20.68 8.72
N GLY A 254 -3.60 19.48 8.34
CA GLY A 254 -3.38 18.36 9.24
C GLY A 254 -4.59 17.46 9.44
N ALA A 255 -4.34 16.28 10.01
CA ALA A 255 -5.35 15.35 10.47
C ALA A 255 -5.19 15.17 11.98
N SER A 256 -6.30 15.15 12.72
CA SER A 256 -6.30 14.80 14.14
C SER A 256 -6.89 13.41 14.33
N PHE A 257 -6.26 12.61 15.17
CA PHE A 257 -6.67 11.25 15.46
C PHE A 257 -6.84 11.02 16.96
N GLY A 258 -7.98 10.47 17.36
CA GLY A 258 -8.25 10.08 18.73
C GLY A 258 -8.63 8.60 18.79
N PRO A 259 -7.79 7.72 19.36
CA PRO A 259 -8.24 6.37 19.68
C PRO A 259 -9.30 6.43 20.80
N ARG A 260 -10.27 5.51 20.79
CA ARG A 260 -11.25 5.34 21.88
C ARG A 260 -10.61 4.86 23.21
N THR A 261 -9.28 4.78 23.32
CA THR A 261 -8.61 4.40 24.56
C THR A 261 -8.71 5.52 25.61
N GLY A 262 -9.87 5.61 26.27
CA GLY A 262 -10.01 6.12 27.63
C GLY A 262 -10.69 7.48 27.84
N ALA A 263 -10.70 8.40 26.88
CA ALA A 263 -11.18 9.78 27.13
C ALA A 263 -12.31 10.28 26.23
N THR A 264 -12.48 9.71 25.04
CA THR A 264 -13.42 10.24 24.04
C THR A 264 -14.50 9.20 23.73
N PRO A 265 -15.67 9.26 24.39
CA PRO A 265 -16.68 8.20 24.30
C PRO A 265 -17.48 8.22 23.00
N SER A 266 -17.48 9.34 22.28
CA SER A 266 -18.25 9.53 21.04
C SER A 266 -17.58 10.53 20.10
N LEU A 267 -18.03 10.53 18.84
CA LEU A 267 -17.62 11.49 17.83
C LEU A 267 -17.89 12.94 18.26
N ASP A 268 -19.01 13.19 18.95
CA ASP A 268 -19.36 14.56 19.38
C ASP A 268 -18.38 15.09 20.43
N VAL A 269 -17.94 14.25 21.38
CA VAL A 269 -16.90 14.64 22.36
C VAL A 269 -15.56 14.88 21.66
N PHE A 270 -15.22 14.06 20.66
CA PHE A 270 -14.00 14.25 19.87
C PHE A 270 -14.01 15.61 19.16
N VAL A 271 -15.13 15.96 18.52
CA VAL A 271 -15.32 17.25 17.85
C VAL A 271 -15.26 18.41 18.84
N GLN A 272 -15.89 18.28 20.00
CA GLN A 272 -15.81 19.31 21.05
C GLN A 272 -14.38 19.52 21.55
N GLN A 273 -13.62 18.44 21.77
CA GLN A 273 -12.20 18.51 22.13
C GLN A 273 -11.37 19.20 21.04
N ALA A 274 -11.56 18.82 19.77
CA ALA A 274 -10.88 19.42 18.64
C ALA A 274 -11.22 20.92 18.48
N SER A 275 -12.42 21.34 18.86
CA SER A 275 -12.84 22.75 18.86
C SER A 275 -12.30 23.58 20.03
N GLY A 276 -11.54 22.97 20.96
CA GLY A 276 -11.06 23.63 22.17
C GLY A 276 -12.17 23.98 23.18
N ARG A 277 -13.38 23.42 23.02
CA ARG A 277 -14.55 23.69 23.89
C ARG A 277 -14.63 22.79 25.13
N VAL A 278 -13.67 21.89 25.32
CA VAL A 278 -13.55 21.07 26.52
C VAL A 278 -12.30 21.54 27.27
N GLY A 279 -12.51 22.43 28.23
CA GLY A 279 -11.54 22.90 29.21
C GLY A 279 -12.09 22.76 30.62
#